data_AF-A0AAD6MVU8-F1
#
_entry.id   AF-A0AAD6MVU8-F1
#
_cell.length_a   1.000
_cell.length_b   1.000
_cell.length_c   1.000
_cell.angle_alpha   90.00
_cell.angle_beta   90.00
_cell.angle_gamma   90.00
#
_symmetry.space_group_name_H-M   'P 1'
#
loop_
_entity.id
_entity.type
_entity.pdbx_description
1 polymer ?
#
loop_
_entity_poly.entity_id
_entity_poly.type
_entity_poly.pdbx_seq_one_letter_code
_entity_poly.pdbx_strand_id
1 'polypeptide(L)'
;MDLSSYQASIPPSTLLVLHLYTPWTSSTTKLGPLRSSLASQYPATPPPTISFLNINTKKLSEIAKDYGISKAPCILFLRGDEILESIRETNPTVIDGAIQRHSEALFVRLDKLVRTSPVMLFMKGTPISPACRFSRRLVASLNERSIEYGSFNILSDDDIRQGLKEFGDWPTYPQLWVDGEMERWL
;
A
#
# COMPACT_ATOMS: atom_id res chain seq x y z
N MET A 1 6.24 -2.17 26.78
CA MET A 1 6.71 -1.29 25.69
C MET A 1 5.50 -0.50 25.25
N ASP A 2 5.57 0.82 25.37
CA ASP A 2 4.51 1.73 24.96
C ASP A 2 4.53 1.93 23.43
N LEU A 3 3.38 2.21 22.81
CA LEU A 3 3.26 2.37 21.35
C LEU A 3 4.16 3.50 20.85
N SER A 4 4.17 4.62 21.56
CA SER A 4 4.97 5.81 21.26
C SER A 4 6.47 5.48 21.23
N SER A 5 6.95 4.71 22.22
CA SER A 5 8.35 4.27 22.27
C SER A 5 8.68 3.31 21.13
N TYR A 6 7.73 2.50 20.68
CA TYR A 6 7.93 1.58 19.57
C TYR A 6 7.98 2.31 18.23
N GLN A 7 7.06 3.25 17.98
CA GLN A 7 7.05 4.10 16.79
C GLN A 7 8.35 4.90 16.66
N ALA A 8 8.88 5.44 17.77
CA ALA A 8 10.17 6.13 17.77
C ALA A 8 11.37 5.22 17.45
N SER A 9 11.22 3.89 17.58
CA SER A 9 12.29 2.91 17.30
C SER A 9 12.31 2.43 15.85
N ILE A 10 11.29 2.74 15.06
CA ILE A 10 11.17 2.38 13.64
C ILE A 10 11.25 3.64 12.76
N PRO A 11 11.71 3.54 11.51
CA PRO A 11 11.60 4.63 10.55
C PRO A 11 10.16 5.16 10.46
N PRO A 12 9.96 6.49 10.32
CA PRO A 12 8.62 7.06 10.19
C PRO A 12 7.89 6.62 8.92
N SER A 13 8.62 6.11 7.94
CA SER A 13 8.09 5.60 6.68
C SER A 13 7.60 4.14 6.76
N THR A 14 8.00 3.41 7.80
CA THR A 14 7.59 2.02 8.06
C THR A 14 6.07 1.91 8.22
N LEU A 15 5.47 0.95 7.52
CA LEU A 15 4.08 0.57 7.76
C LEU A 15 3.97 -0.24 9.06
N LEU A 16 3.34 0.31 10.08
CA LEU A 16 3.04 -0.37 11.33
C LEU A 16 1.64 -0.99 11.29
N VAL A 17 1.60 -2.32 11.28
CA VAL A 17 0.37 -3.12 11.41
C VAL A 17 0.15 -3.42 12.89
N LEU A 18 -0.68 -2.59 13.53
CA LEU A 18 -1.00 -2.67 14.95
C LEU A 18 -2.28 -3.46 15.18
N HIS A 19 -2.17 -4.65 15.75
CA HIS A 19 -3.32 -5.45 16.13
C HIS A 19 -3.67 -5.26 17.62
N LEU A 20 -4.90 -4.81 17.86
CA LEU A 20 -5.46 -4.58 19.18
C LEU A 20 -6.47 -5.66 19.52
N TYR A 21 -6.23 -6.40 20.60
CA TYR A 21 -7.09 -7.51 21.00
C TYR A 21 -7.47 -7.49 22.49
N THR A 22 -8.56 -8.19 22.79
CA THR A 22 -9.04 -8.48 24.13
C THR A 22 -8.79 -9.94 24.48
N PRO A 23 -8.21 -10.28 25.64
CA PRO A 23 -7.77 -11.64 25.96
C PRO A 23 -8.91 -12.66 26.20
N TRP A 24 -10.18 -12.25 26.12
CA TRP A 24 -11.35 -13.08 26.45
C TRP A 24 -12.26 -13.39 25.26
N THR A 25 -11.82 -13.10 24.03
CA THR A 25 -12.63 -13.39 22.82
C THR A 25 -12.16 -14.66 22.12
N SER A 26 -13.08 -15.48 21.64
CA SER A 26 -12.82 -16.71 20.86
C SER A 26 -12.00 -16.47 19.58
N SER A 27 -11.88 -15.21 19.13
CA SER A 27 -11.07 -14.74 18.01
C SER A 27 -9.56 -14.85 18.23
N THR A 28 -9.09 -14.87 19.49
CA THR A 28 -7.65 -14.84 19.83
C THR A 28 -6.90 -16.10 19.35
N THR A 29 -7.59 -17.23 19.23
CA THR A 29 -7.05 -18.51 18.75
C THR A 29 -6.73 -18.49 17.24
N LYS A 30 -7.44 -17.66 16.45
CA LYS A 30 -7.27 -17.60 14.99
C LYS A 30 -6.10 -16.72 14.52
N LEU A 31 -5.50 -15.96 15.43
CA LEU A 31 -4.53 -14.93 15.08
C LEU A 31 -3.07 -15.43 15.06
N GLY A 32 -2.76 -16.47 15.83
CA GLY A 32 -1.44 -17.13 15.80
C GLY A 32 -1.05 -17.59 14.39
N PRO A 33 -1.92 -18.33 13.67
CA PRO A 33 -1.68 -18.73 12.28
C PRO A 33 -1.53 -17.55 11.32
N LEU A 34 -2.37 -16.51 11.47
CA LEU A 34 -2.29 -15.29 10.65
C LEU A 34 -0.93 -14.60 10.79
N ARG A 35 -0.42 -14.48 12.02
CA ARG A 35 0.90 -13.88 12.27
C ARG A 35 2.02 -14.63 11.57
N SER A 36 2.02 -15.97 11.65
CA SER A 36 3.03 -16.79 10.99
C SER A 36 2.94 -16.71 9.47
N SER A 37 1.73 -16.61 8.91
CA SER A 37 1.49 -16.42 7.48
C SER A 37 2.03 -15.05 7.02
N LEU A 38 1.65 -13.98 7.69
CA LEU A 38 2.06 -12.61 7.33
C LEU A 38 3.56 -12.39 7.52
N ALA A 39 4.17 -12.93 8.57
CA ALA A 39 5.62 -12.83 8.79
C ALA A 39 6.44 -13.59 7.73
N SER A 40 5.91 -14.68 7.18
CA SER A 40 6.55 -15.40 6.07
C SER A 40 6.43 -14.62 4.75
N GLN A 41 5.29 -13.96 4.54
CA GLN A 41 5.00 -13.21 3.32
C GLN A 41 5.70 -11.84 3.29
N TYR A 42 5.84 -11.20 4.46
CA TYR A 42 6.50 -9.91 4.65
C TYR A 42 7.68 -10.05 5.61
N PRO A 43 8.82 -10.57 5.13
CA PRO A 43 10.01 -10.74 5.97
C PRO A 43 10.54 -9.38 6.43
N ALA A 44 11.07 -9.34 7.66
CA ALA A 44 11.66 -8.13 8.21
C ALA A 44 12.90 -7.71 7.38
N THR A 45 12.88 -6.50 6.87
CA THR A 45 14.00 -5.86 6.16
C THR A 45 14.73 -4.88 7.08
N PRO A 46 16.03 -4.60 6.85
CA PRO A 46 16.71 -3.46 7.45
C PRO A 46 16.95 -2.35 6.38
N PRO A 47 16.39 -1.14 6.54
CA PRO A 47 15.40 -0.74 7.56
C PRO A 47 14.02 -1.38 7.31
N PRO A 48 13.19 -1.56 8.36
CA PRO A 48 11.92 -2.25 8.23
C PRO A 48 10.94 -1.43 7.41
N THR A 49 10.43 -1.99 6.31
CA THR A 49 9.36 -1.37 5.52
C THR A 49 7.97 -1.69 6.08
N ILE A 50 7.84 -2.83 6.75
CA ILE A 50 6.60 -3.27 7.42
C ILE A 50 6.98 -3.80 8.81
N SER A 51 6.21 -3.45 9.81
CA SER A 51 6.35 -3.98 11.17
C SER A 51 5.00 -4.38 11.75
N PHE A 52 4.99 -5.47 12.52
CA PHE A 52 3.77 -6.01 13.15
C PHE A 52 3.86 -5.87 14.67
N LEU A 53 2.89 -5.19 15.28
CA LEU A 53 2.80 -5.02 16.73
C LEU A 53 1.46 -5.54 17.26
N ASN A 54 1.49 -6.27 18.37
CA ASN A 54 0.28 -6.78 19.03
C ASN A 54 0.15 -6.17 20.41
N ILE A 55 -0.99 -5.54 20.68
CA ILE A 55 -1.26 -4.89 21.95
C ILE A 55 -2.55 -5.44 22.57
N ASN A 56 -2.44 -5.78 23.85
CA ASN A 56 -3.59 -6.13 24.68
C ASN A 56 -4.26 -4.85 25.19
N THR A 57 -5.53 -4.68 24.81
CA THR A 57 -6.37 -3.51 25.13
C THR A 57 -6.58 -3.27 26.62
N LYS A 58 -6.42 -4.27 27.50
CA LYS A 58 -6.49 -4.06 28.97
C LYS A 58 -5.33 -3.22 29.52
N LYS A 59 -4.21 -3.09 28.79
CA LYS A 59 -3.02 -2.35 29.23
C LYS A 59 -2.96 -0.92 28.70
N LEU A 60 -3.82 -0.54 27.75
CA LEU A 60 -3.67 0.68 26.95
C LEU A 60 -5.05 1.30 26.62
N SER A 61 -5.86 1.55 27.65
CA SER A 61 -7.16 2.23 27.52
C SER A 61 -7.05 3.66 26.98
N GLU A 62 -5.87 4.27 27.06
CA GLU A 62 -5.55 5.60 26.52
C GLU A 62 -5.41 5.57 24.99
N ILE A 63 -4.64 4.63 24.43
CA ILE A 63 -4.49 4.46 22.97
C ILE A 63 -5.83 4.20 22.28
N ALA A 64 -6.70 3.37 22.88
CA ALA A 64 -8.02 3.15 22.31
C ALA A 64 -8.84 4.45 22.21
N LYS A 65 -8.60 5.41 23.11
CA LYS A 65 -9.26 6.71 23.11
C LYS A 65 -8.62 7.66 22.11
N ASP A 66 -7.29 7.72 22.08
CA ASP A 66 -6.51 8.64 21.24
C ASP A 66 -6.66 8.31 19.74
N TYR A 67 -6.72 7.03 19.40
CA TYR A 67 -6.89 6.57 18.01
C TYR A 67 -8.38 6.35 17.64
N GLY A 68 -9.33 6.85 18.45
CA GLY A 68 -10.77 6.81 18.13
C GLY A 68 -11.41 5.41 18.10
N ILE A 69 -10.85 4.46 18.84
CA ILE A 69 -11.19 3.04 18.76
C ILE A 69 -12.34 2.72 19.71
N SER A 70 -13.54 2.71 19.16
CA SER A 70 -14.76 2.40 19.92
C SER A 70 -14.87 0.92 20.37
N LYS A 71 -14.33 -0.05 19.61
CA LYS A 71 -14.49 -1.50 19.88
C LYS A 71 -13.31 -2.32 19.36
N ALA A 72 -12.84 -3.28 20.15
CA ALA A 72 -11.85 -4.30 19.80
C ALA A 72 -12.50 -5.69 19.64
N PRO A 73 -11.89 -6.67 18.93
CA PRO A 73 -10.60 -6.60 18.24
C PRO A 73 -10.62 -5.75 16.96
N CYS A 74 -9.48 -5.14 16.63
CA CYS A 74 -9.27 -4.44 15.35
C CYS A 74 -7.78 -4.40 14.99
N ILE A 75 -7.49 -4.17 13.72
CA ILE A 75 -6.16 -4.02 13.15
C ILE A 75 -6.08 -2.61 12.58
N LEU A 76 -5.08 -1.86 13.02
CA LEU A 76 -4.76 -0.53 12.53
C LEU A 76 -3.52 -0.60 11.64
N PHE A 77 -3.57 0.15 10.54
CA PHE A 77 -2.46 0.40 9.65
C PHE A 77 -2.01 1.82 9.90
N LEU A 78 -0.79 1.98 10.40
CA LEU A 78 -0.22 3.24 10.84
C LEU A 78 1.06 3.52 10.06
N ARG A 79 1.33 4.80 9.79
CA ARG A 79 2.65 5.26 9.33
C ARG A 79 3.01 6.52 10.12
N GLY A 80 4.07 6.44 10.93
CA GLY A 80 4.26 7.42 12.00
C GLY A 80 3.03 7.46 12.91
N ASP A 81 2.46 8.65 13.09
CA ASP A 81 1.25 8.88 13.92
C ASP A 81 -0.06 8.86 13.12
N GLU A 82 0.02 8.73 11.79
CA GLU A 82 -1.16 8.73 10.91
C GLU A 82 -1.80 7.34 10.82
N ILE A 83 -3.13 7.29 10.98
CA ILE A 83 -3.93 6.09 10.72
C ILE A 83 -4.31 6.05 9.24
N LEU A 84 -3.74 5.11 8.49
CA LEU A 84 -4.05 4.90 7.08
C LEU A 84 -5.35 4.11 6.90
N GLU A 85 -5.54 3.05 7.68
CA GLU A 85 -6.71 2.18 7.59
C GLU A 85 -6.98 1.47 8.91
N SER A 86 -8.25 1.20 9.20
CA SER A 86 -8.68 0.42 10.37
C SER A 86 -9.61 -0.71 9.95
N ILE A 87 -9.21 -1.95 10.20
CA ILE A 87 -9.93 -3.16 9.80
C ILE A 87 -10.41 -3.90 11.05
N ARG A 88 -11.69 -4.25 11.08
CA ARG A 88 -12.29 -5.01 12.21
C ARG A 88 -12.35 -6.51 11.96
N GLU A 89 -12.16 -6.93 10.72
CA GLU A 89 -12.18 -8.32 10.30
C GLU A 89 -10.80 -8.96 10.45
N THR A 90 -10.76 -10.23 10.84
CA THR A 90 -9.52 -11.01 10.95
C THR A 90 -9.26 -11.88 9.72
N ASN A 91 -9.83 -11.52 8.57
CA ASN A 91 -9.71 -12.28 7.34
C ASN A 91 -8.33 -12.01 6.71
N PRO A 92 -7.50 -13.06 6.51
CA PRO A 92 -6.14 -12.89 5.97
C PRO A 92 -6.12 -12.12 4.65
N THR A 93 -7.07 -12.36 3.75
CA THR A 93 -7.11 -11.70 2.42
C THR A 93 -7.35 -10.19 2.54
N VAL A 94 -8.20 -9.78 3.48
CA VAL A 94 -8.50 -8.36 3.71
C VAL A 94 -7.30 -7.64 4.31
N ILE A 95 -6.61 -8.30 5.24
CA ILE A 95 -5.41 -7.78 5.90
C ILE A 95 -4.26 -7.71 4.91
N ASP A 96 -4.06 -8.76 4.11
CA ASP A 96 -3.01 -8.83 3.10
C ASP A 96 -3.16 -7.71 2.06
N GLY A 97 -4.38 -7.53 1.53
CA GLY A 97 -4.67 -6.42 0.62
C GLY A 97 -4.39 -5.05 1.24
N ALA A 98 -4.62 -4.87 2.54
CA ALA A 98 -4.30 -3.63 3.23
C ALA A 98 -2.79 -3.43 3.44
N ILE A 99 -2.05 -4.50 3.75
CA ILE A 99 -0.58 -4.44 3.82
C ILE A 99 -0.01 -4.04 2.46
N GLN A 100 -0.49 -4.66 1.37
CA GLN A 100 -0.05 -4.34 0.01
C GLN A 100 -0.30 -2.87 -0.33
N ARG A 101 -1.53 -2.39 -0.12
CA ARG A 101 -1.92 -0.98 -0.33
C ARG A 101 -0.98 -0.03 0.38
N HIS A 102 -0.67 -0.30 1.65
CA HIS A 102 0.08 0.63 2.49
C HIS A 102 1.58 0.33 2.61
N SER A 103 2.13 -0.65 1.89
CA SER A 103 3.53 -1.03 2.04
C SER A 103 4.47 0.04 1.47
N GLU A 104 5.42 0.52 2.27
CA GLU A 104 6.44 1.48 1.83
C GLU A 104 7.29 0.90 0.70
N ALA A 105 7.56 -0.42 0.73
CA ALA A 105 8.27 -1.11 -0.33
C ALA A 105 7.59 -0.95 -1.71
N LEU A 106 6.24 -0.99 -1.74
CA LEU A 106 5.48 -0.71 -2.96
C LEU A 106 5.60 0.77 -3.34
N PHE A 107 5.37 1.71 -2.41
CA PHE A 107 5.50 3.14 -2.70
C PHE A 107 6.89 3.54 -3.22
N VAL A 108 7.97 3.02 -2.64
CA VAL A 108 9.35 3.23 -3.11
C VAL A 108 9.56 2.61 -4.50
N ARG A 109 8.98 1.43 -4.75
CA ARG A 109 9.02 0.80 -6.07
C ARG A 109 8.25 1.63 -7.10
N LEU A 110 7.10 2.19 -6.73
CA LEU A 110 6.28 3.06 -7.58
C LEU A 110 6.99 4.36 -7.92
N ASP A 111 7.57 5.06 -6.93
CA ASP A 111 8.32 6.29 -7.14
C ASP A 111 9.49 6.08 -8.12
N LYS A 112 10.25 4.98 -7.94
CA LYS A 112 11.30 4.61 -8.90
C LYS A 112 10.74 4.29 -10.28
N LEU A 113 9.59 3.60 -10.34
CA LEU A 113 8.98 3.18 -11.59
C LEU A 113 8.46 4.37 -12.41
N VAL A 114 7.79 5.34 -11.79
CA VAL A 114 7.29 6.55 -12.48
C VAL A 114 8.43 7.45 -12.96
N ARG A 115 9.61 7.35 -12.33
CA ARG A 115 10.84 8.09 -12.69
C ARG A 115 11.79 7.31 -13.61
N THR A 116 11.42 6.10 -14.06
CA THR A 116 12.29 5.26 -14.90
C THR A 116 12.56 5.87 -16.28
N SER A 117 11.67 6.72 -16.77
CA SER A 117 11.87 7.51 -17.98
C SER A 117 11.27 8.91 -17.77
N PRO A 118 11.76 9.96 -18.46
CA PRO A 118 11.21 11.31 -18.33
C PRO A 118 9.71 11.36 -18.63
N VAL A 119 9.26 10.55 -19.59
CA VAL A 119 7.84 10.31 -19.87
C VAL A 119 7.56 8.82 -19.67
N MET A 120 6.69 8.48 -18.72
CA MET A 120 6.29 7.11 -18.40
C MET A 120 4.79 6.90 -18.63
N LEU A 121 4.45 5.93 -19.47
CA LEU A 121 3.06 5.56 -19.78
C LEU A 121 2.67 4.24 -19.09
N PHE A 122 1.73 4.31 -18.16
CA PHE A 122 1.11 3.14 -17.55
C PHE A 122 -0.19 2.81 -18.27
N MET A 123 -0.25 1.64 -18.92
CA MET A 123 -1.36 1.30 -19.81
C MET A 123 -1.75 -0.17 -19.73
N LYS A 124 -2.97 -0.47 -20.19
CA LYS A 124 -3.40 -1.86 -20.44
C LYS A 124 -2.80 -2.35 -21.77
N GLY A 125 -1.94 -3.36 -21.72
CA GLY A 125 -1.21 -3.89 -22.87
C GLY A 125 0.16 -3.21 -23.05
N THR A 126 0.68 -3.24 -24.28
CA THR A 126 1.97 -2.60 -24.64
C THR A 126 1.77 -1.58 -25.76
N PRO A 127 2.72 -0.66 -26.01
CA PRO A 127 2.60 0.29 -27.12
C PRO A 127 2.41 -0.39 -28.49
N ILE A 128 3.01 -1.57 -28.68
CA ILE A 128 2.87 -2.39 -29.88
C ILE A 128 1.51 -3.11 -29.92
N SER A 129 0.99 -3.53 -28.76
CA SER A 129 -0.29 -4.24 -28.65
C SER A 129 -1.17 -3.63 -27.54
N PRO A 130 -1.80 -2.47 -27.79
CA PRO A 130 -2.63 -1.79 -26.81
C PRO A 130 -3.97 -2.52 -26.64
N ALA A 131 -4.27 -2.92 -25.40
CA ALA A 131 -5.45 -3.73 -25.06
C ALA A 131 -6.73 -2.89 -24.77
N CYS A 132 -6.64 -1.56 -24.82
CA CYS A 132 -7.76 -0.66 -24.57
C CYS A 132 -7.76 0.51 -25.56
N ARG A 133 -8.96 0.98 -25.95
CA ARG A 133 -9.15 2.11 -26.88
C ARG A 133 -8.45 3.38 -26.38
N PHE A 134 -8.53 3.68 -25.09
CA PHE A 134 -7.89 4.85 -24.49
C PHE A 134 -6.36 4.75 -24.55
N SER A 135 -5.80 3.60 -24.19
CA SER A 135 -4.36 3.33 -24.33
C SER A 135 -3.89 3.50 -25.77
N ARG A 136 -4.65 2.98 -26.75
CA ARG A 136 -4.31 3.08 -28.18
C ARG A 136 -4.28 4.54 -28.66
N ARG A 137 -5.25 5.34 -28.23
CA ARG A 137 -5.31 6.77 -28.59
C ARG A 137 -4.11 7.53 -28.03
N LEU A 138 -3.76 7.30 -26.77
CA LEU A 138 -2.64 7.99 -26.14
C LEU A 138 -1.29 7.62 -26.78
N VAL A 139 -1.06 6.32 -27.03
CA VAL A 139 0.13 5.84 -27.77
C VAL A 139 0.23 6.49 -29.15
N ALA A 140 -0.88 6.55 -29.91
CA ALA A 140 -0.89 7.19 -31.22
C ALA A 140 -0.51 8.68 -31.14
N SER A 141 -1.06 9.42 -30.17
CA SER A 141 -0.76 10.84 -29.98
C SER A 141 0.70 11.11 -29.57
N LEU A 142 1.29 10.25 -28.75
CA LEU A 142 2.71 10.37 -28.38
C LEU A 142 3.62 10.09 -29.58
N ASN A 143 3.30 9.04 -30.35
CA ASN A 143 4.08 8.65 -31.53
C ASN A 143 3.98 9.70 -32.65
N GLU A 144 2.80 10.28 -32.90
CA GLU A 144 2.60 11.34 -33.89
C GLU A 144 3.44 12.59 -33.60
N ARG A 145 3.66 12.88 -32.31
CA ARG A 145 4.49 13.98 -31.84
C ARG A 145 5.96 13.62 -31.69
N SER A 146 6.34 12.38 -32.01
CA SER A 146 7.70 11.85 -31.82
C SER A 146 8.24 12.03 -30.40
N ILE A 147 7.35 11.90 -29.40
CA ILE A 147 7.73 11.93 -28.00
C ILE A 147 8.26 10.55 -27.63
N GLU A 148 9.47 10.47 -27.10
CA GLU A 148 10.01 9.25 -26.52
C GLU A 148 9.43 9.03 -25.11
N TYR A 149 9.00 7.81 -24.83
CA TYR A 149 8.44 7.44 -23.53
C TYR A 149 8.77 5.98 -23.18
N GLY A 150 8.93 5.72 -21.88
CA GLY A 150 8.87 4.38 -21.32
C GLY A 150 7.41 3.93 -21.16
N SER A 151 7.18 2.62 -21.12
CA SER A 151 5.83 2.08 -20.92
C SER A 151 5.82 0.91 -19.95
N PHE A 152 4.75 0.79 -19.17
CA PHE A 152 4.53 -0.31 -18.24
C PHE A 152 3.12 -0.90 -18.43
N ASN A 153 3.04 -2.22 -18.56
CA ASN A 153 1.77 -2.93 -18.71
C ASN A 153 1.16 -3.22 -17.32
N ILE A 154 0.14 -2.48 -16.91
CA ILE A 154 -0.48 -2.66 -15.58
C ILE A 154 -1.25 -3.97 -15.42
N LEU A 155 -1.41 -4.76 -16.49
CA LEU A 155 -2.04 -6.08 -16.40
C LEU A 155 -1.06 -7.16 -15.92
N SER A 156 0.25 -6.89 -15.91
CA SER A 156 1.25 -7.87 -15.46
C SER A 156 1.51 -7.85 -13.95
N ASP A 157 1.09 -6.81 -13.24
CA ASP A 157 1.34 -6.63 -11.80
C ASP A 157 0.15 -5.87 -11.17
N ASP A 158 -0.71 -6.59 -10.44
CA ASP A 158 -1.91 -5.98 -9.84
C ASP A 158 -1.54 -5.06 -8.65
N ASP A 159 -0.42 -5.31 -7.96
CA ASP A 159 0.04 -4.45 -6.86
C ASP A 159 0.45 -3.08 -7.39
N ILE A 160 1.25 -3.03 -8.47
CA ILE A 160 1.57 -1.77 -9.15
C ILE A 160 0.28 -1.11 -9.65
N ARG A 161 -0.65 -1.89 -10.18
CA ARG A 161 -1.90 -1.36 -10.73
C ARG A 161 -2.79 -0.71 -9.68
N GLN A 162 -2.95 -1.29 -8.50
CA GLN A 162 -3.72 -0.66 -7.42
C GLN A 162 -2.90 0.46 -6.80
N GLY A 163 -1.62 0.21 -6.52
CA GLY A 163 -0.73 1.17 -5.89
C GLY A 163 -0.59 2.47 -6.68
N LEU A 164 -0.50 2.45 -8.01
CA LEU A 164 -0.45 3.67 -8.83
C LEU A 164 -1.72 4.52 -8.77
N LYS A 165 -2.89 3.91 -8.53
CA LYS A 165 -4.11 4.69 -8.35
C LYS A 165 -4.08 5.48 -7.05
N GLU A 166 -3.55 4.87 -5.99
CA GLU A 166 -3.40 5.50 -4.69
C GLU A 166 -2.26 6.52 -4.70
N PHE A 167 -1.12 6.16 -5.32
CA PHE A 167 0.06 7.00 -5.45
C PHE A 167 -0.19 8.27 -6.28
N GLY A 168 -0.95 8.16 -7.37
CA GLY A 168 -1.31 9.30 -8.22
C GLY A 168 -2.64 9.98 -7.85
N ASP A 169 -3.37 9.45 -6.85
CA ASP A 169 -4.76 9.83 -6.56
C ASP A 169 -5.65 9.85 -7.82
N TRP A 170 -5.61 8.76 -8.59
CA TRP A 170 -6.32 8.67 -9.88
C TRP A 170 -6.92 7.28 -10.13
N PRO A 171 -8.24 7.18 -10.38
CA PRO A 171 -8.93 5.89 -10.36
C PRO A 171 -8.75 5.03 -11.63
N THR A 172 -8.25 5.61 -12.73
CA THR A 172 -8.33 4.98 -14.07
C THR A 172 -7.01 4.90 -14.83
N TYR A 173 -7.03 4.20 -15.98
CA TYR A 173 -5.90 4.02 -16.89
C TYR A 173 -6.36 4.30 -18.33
N PRO A 174 -5.46 4.76 -19.22
CA PRO A 174 -4.01 4.92 -19.02
C PRO A 174 -3.63 6.12 -18.14
N GLN A 175 -2.45 6.07 -17.50
CA GLN A 175 -1.87 7.19 -16.75
C GLN A 175 -0.54 7.59 -17.40
N LEU A 176 -0.33 8.89 -17.61
CA LEU A 176 0.92 9.44 -18.14
C LEU A 176 1.63 10.19 -17.00
N TRP A 177 2.92 9.90 -16.83
CA TRP A 177 3.76 10.52 -15.82
C TRP A 177 4.92 11.23 -16.51
N VAL A 178 5.21 12.46 -16.08
CA VAL A 178 6.32 13.29 -16.58
C VAL A 178 7.20 13.67 -15.39
N ASP A 179 8.48 13.30 -15.45
CA ASP A 179 9.47 13.54 -14.38
C ASP A 179 9.04 13.07 -12.97
N GLY A 180 8.21 12.02 -12.93
CA GLY A 180 7.66 11.45 -11.70
C GLY A 180 6.40 12.14 -11.18
N GLU A 181 5.81 13.08 -11.93
CA GLU A 181 4.52 13.68 -11.63
C GLU A 181 3.44 13.20 -12.63
N MET A 182 2.22 12.99 -12.16
CA MET A 182 1.13 12.51 -13.03
C MET A 182 0.49 13.65 -13.79
N GLU A 183 0.41 13.51 -15.11
CA GLU A 183 -0.35 14.41 -15.97
C GLU A 183 -1.84 14.14 -15.84
N ARG A 184 -2.58 15.15 -15.33
CA ARG A 184 -4.01 15.05 -15.01
C ARG A 184 -4.94 15.34 -16.20
N TRP A 185 -4.39 15.51 -17.40
CA TRP A 185 -5.12 15.97 -18.57
C TRP A 185 -5.68 14.82 -19.42
N LEU A 186 -6.61 14.04 -18.89
CA LEU A 186 -7.49 13.13 -19.66
C LEU A 186 -8.83 12.88 -18.95
#